data_AF-T0Z0D7-F1
#
_entry.id   AF-T0Z0D7-F1
#
_cell.length_a   1.000
_cell.length_b   1.000
_cell.length_c   1.000
_cell.angle_alpha   90.00
_cell.angle_beta   90.00
_cell.angle_gamma   90.00
#
_symmetry.space_group_name_H-M   'P 1'
#
loop_
_entity.id
_entity.type
_entity.pdbx_description
1 polymer ?
#
loop_
_entity_poly.entity_id
_entity_poly.type
_entity_poly.pdbx_seq_one_letter_code
_entity_poly.pdbx_strand_id
1 'polypeptide(L)' 'MLKLRDAIPRPQPLASAEFATLRARLLKIAARITETATRVRIAFAAACPEAALFASLARCVQPAGP' A
#
# COMPACT_ATOMS: atom_id res chain seq x y z
N MET A 1 -9.17 7.26 -16.66
CA MET A 1 -8.59 6.72 -15.42
C MET A 1 -8.79 7.72 -14.25
N LEU A 2 -10.03 8.18 -14.00
CA LEU A 2 -10.37 9.18 -12.97
C LEU A 2 -11.13 8.60 -11.76
N LYS A 3 -11.81 7.46 -11.92
CA LYS A 3 -12.74 6.89 -10.94
C LYS A 3 -12.16 6.66 -9.54
N LEU A 4 -10.85 6.45 -9.44
CA LEU A 4 -10.18 6.26 -8.15
C LEU A 4 -10.09 7.56 -7.34
N ARG A 5 -9.81 8.71 -8.00
CA ARG A 5 -9.69 10.01 -7.32
C ARG A 5 -11.03 10.46 -6.75
N ASP A 6 -12.09 10.24 -7.52
CA ASP A 6 -13.47 10.57 -7.12
C ASP A 6 -13.97 9.69 -5.97
N ALA A 7 -13.44 8.47 -5.84
CA ALA A 7 -13.79 7.52 -4.77
C ALA A 7 -13.01 7.75 -3.47
N ILE A 8 -11.91 8.52 -3.49
CA ILE A 8 -11.12 8.79 -2.29
C ILE A 8 -11.71 10.00 -1.56
N PRO A 9 -12.06 9.88 -0.27
CA PRO A 9 -12.56 11.01 0.50
C PRO A 9 -11.57 12.18 0.49
N ARG A 10 -12.08 13.40 0.25
CA ARG A 10 -11.27 14.64 0.15
C ARG A 10 -10.27 14.92 1.28
N PRO A 11 -10.52 14.58 2.56
CA PRO A 11 -9.50 14.81 3.60
C PRO A 11 -8.30 13.85 3.51
N GLN A 12 -8.35 12.80 2.69
CA GLN A 12 -7.26 11.85 2.58
C GLN A 12 -6.17 12.43 1.66
N PRO A 13 -4.88 12.35 2.05
CA PRO A 13 -3.75 12.83 1.23
C PRO A 13 -3.68 12.19 -0.17
N LEU A 14 -4.33 11.03 -0.33
CA LEU A 14 -4.42 10.28 -1.58
C LEU A 14 -5.38 10.90 -2.60
N ALA A 15 -6.30 11.78 -2.18
CA ALA A 15 -7.23 12.46 -3.08
C ALA A 15 -6.50 13.42 -4.03
N SER A 16 -5.47 14.11 -3.53
CA SER A 16 -4.62 15.01 -4.31
C SER A 16 -3.36 14.36 -4.85
N ALA A 17 -2.99 13.15 -4.36
CA ALA A 17 -1.79 12.46 -4.80
C ALA A 17 -1.83 12.14 -6.30
N GLU A 18 -0.71 12.35 -6.98
CA GLU A 18 -0.53 11.95 -8.37
C GLU A 18 0.02 10.51 -8.44
N PHE A 19 -0.16 9.84 -9.58
CA PHE A 19 0.48 8.54 -9.82
C PHE A 19 2.01 8.62 -9.66
N ALA A 20 2.62 9.79 -9.92
CA ALA A 20 4.03 10.05 -9.64
C ALA A 20 4.33 10.08 -8.14
N THR A 21 3.45 10.66 -7.31
CA THR A 21 3.56 10.67 -5.84
C THR A 21 3.41 9.25 -5.28
N LEU A 22 2.43 8.50 -5.78
CA LEU A 22 2.24 7.10 -5.43
C LEU A 22 3.44 6.26 -5.86
N ARG A 23 3.94 6.45 -7.09
CA ARG A 23 5.13 5.76 -7.58
C ARG A 23 6.37 6.13 -6.76
N ALA A 24 6.57 7.39 -6.40
CA ALA A 24 7.69 7.81 -5.58
C ALA A 24 7.64 7.19 -4.17
N ARG A 25 6.44 7.09 -3.57
CA ARG A 25 6.25 6.50 -2.24
C ARG A 25 6.14 4.98 -2.23
N LEU A 26 5.66 4.34 -3.30
CA LEU A 26 5.44 2.89 -3.36
C LEU A 26 6.59 2.13 -4.06
N LEU A 27 7.30 2.74 -5.01
CA LEU A 27 8.19 2.02 -5.92
C LEU A 27 9.67 1.96 -5.47
N LYS A 28 10.06 2.71 -4.43
CA LYS A 28 11.43 2.68 -3.89
C LYS A 28 11.46 2.35 -2.39
N ILE A 29 10.72 1.32 -2.00
CA ILE A 29 10.82 0.79 -0.64
C ILE A 29 11.65 -0.47 -0.67
N ALA A 30 12.73 -0.47 0.10
CA ALA A 30 13.43 -1.70 0.44
C ALA A 30 12.57 -2.49 1.43
N ALA A 31 12.10 -3.65 1.00
CA ALA A 31 11.38 -4.60 1.84
C ALA A 31 11.93 -6.00 1.60
N ARG A 32 11.94 -6.83 2.65
CA ARG A 32 12.20 -8.26 2.52
C ARG A 32 10.89 -8.97 2.22
N ILE A 33 10.83 -9.61 1.05
CA ILE A 33 9.68 -10.43 0.64
C ILE A 33 9.97 -11.89 1.01
N THR A 34 8.98 -12.56 1.58
CA THR A 34 9.01 -14.01 1.84
C THR A 34 7.73 -14.62 1.33
N GLU A 35 7.84 -15.42 0.29
CA GLU A 35 6.72 -16.10 -0.35
C GLU A 35 6.63 -17.53 0.15
N THR A 36 5.40 -17.96 0.43
CA THR A 36 5.04 -19.33 0.82
C THR A 36 3.89 -19.79 -0.08
N ALA A 37 3.56 -21.08 -0.07
CA ALA A 37 2.53 -21.65 -0.94
C ALA A 37 1.17 -20.92 -0.89
N THR A 38 0.82 -20.29 0.24
CA THR A 38 -0.48 -19.63 0.44
C THR A 38 -0.39 -18.17 0.86
N ARG A 39 0.82 -17.64 1.13
CA ARG A 39 0.98 -16.30 1.73
C ARG A 39 2.24 -15.60 1.25
N VAL A 40 2.14 -14.29 1.09
CA VAL A 40 3.27 -13.38 0.91
C VAL A 40 3.44 -12.57 2.18
N ARG A 41 4.64 -12.61 2.77
CA ARG A 41 5.03 -11.79 3.93
C ARG A 41 5.96 -10.70 3.47
N ILE A 42 5.65 -9.47 3.83
CA ILE A 42 6.44 -8.28 3.47
C ILE A 42 6.95 -7.66 4.77
N ALA A 43 8.26 -7.64 4.97
CA ALA A 43 8.91 -6.99 6.09
C ALA A 43 9.55 -5.68 5.63
N PHE A 44 9.11 -4.57 6.21
CA PHE A 44 9.64 -3.23 5.93
C PHE A 44 10.76 -2.87 6.92
N ALA A 45 11.61 -1.92 6.52
CA ALA A 45 12.57 -1.31 7.46
C ALA A 45 11.83 -0.63 8.62
N ALA A 46 12.44 -0.60 9.81
CA ALA A 46 11.83 -0.01 11.00
C ALA A 46 11.44 1.48 10.81
N ALA A 47 12.21 2.20 10.00
CA ALA A 47 11.96 3.61 9.66
C ALA A 47 11.10 3.80 8.38
N CYS A 48 10.34 2.79 7.94
CA CYS A 48 9.50 2.90 6.75
C CYS A 48 8.40 3.96 6.97
N PRO A 49 8.40 5.07 6.19
CA PRO A 49 7.51 6.20 6.47
C PRO A 49 6.04 5.88 6.23
N GLU A 50 5.73 4.89 5.38
CA GLU A 50 4.37 4.51 5.00
C GLU A 50 3.93 3.15 5.55
N ALA A 51 4.59 2.61 6.58
CA ALA A 51 4.29 1.27 7.12
C ALA A 51 2.80 1.05 7.44
N ALA A 52 2.13 2.06 8.02
CA ALA A 52 0.70 2.00 8.32
C ALA A 52 -0.19 1.93 7.07
N LEU A 53 0.20 2.59 5.99
CA LEU A 53 -0.51 2.55 4.70
C LEU A 53 -0.37 1.16 4.06
N PHE A 54 0.83 0.59 4.07
CA PHE A 54 1.05 -0.77 3.58
C PHE A 54 0.30 -1.82 4.38
N ALA A 55 0.26 -1.70 5.71
CA ALA A 55 -0.51 -2.59 6.55
C ALA A 55 -2.01 -2.52 6.23
N SER A 56 -2.55 -1.33 5.96
CA SER A 56 -3.95 -1.15 5.57
C SER A 56 -4.24 -1.74 4.18
N LEU A 57 -3.38 -1.51 3.20
CA LEU A 57 -3.52 -2.10 1.87
C LEU A 57 -3.45 -3.62 1.92
N ALA A 58 -2.49 -4.18 2.67
CA ALA A 58 -2.37 -5.61 2.87
C ALA A 58 -3.68 -6.19 3.43
N ARG A 59 -4.26 -5.56 4.46
CA ARG A 59 -5.56 -5.94 5.03
C ARG A 59 -6.71 -5.90 4.02
N CYS A 60 -6.75 -4.91 3.14
CA CYS A 60 -7.80 -4.81 2.10
C CYS A 60 -7.76 -5.95 1.09
N VAL A 61 -6.59 -6.56 0.86
CA VAL A 61 -6.42 -7.68 -0.08
C VAL A 61 -6.22 -9.01 0.62
N GLN A 62 -6.30 -9.04 1.97
CA GLN A 62 -6.26 -10.31 2.67
C GLN A 62 -7.49 -11.13 2.24
N PRO A 63 -7.30 -12.40 1.86
CA PRO A 63 -8.44 -13.26 1.61
C PRO A 63 -9.31 -13.27 2.87
N ALA A 64 -10.63 -13.11 2.69
CA ALA A 64 -11.57 -13.50 3.72
C ALA A 64 -11.22 -14.95 4.05
N GLY A 65 -10.84 -15.22 5.30
CA GLY A 65 -10.48 -16.57 5.72
C GLY A 65 -11.63 -17.57 5.51
N PRO A 66 -11.43 -18.86 5.84
CA PRO A 66 -12.57 -19.77 5.99
C PRO A 66 -13.59 -19.22 6.99
#